data_AF-A0A4Q0ZTG1-F1
#
_entry.id   AF-A0A4Q0ZTG1-F1
#
_cell.length_a   1.000
_cell.length_b   1.000
_cell.length_c   1.000
_cell.angle_alpha   90.00
_cell.angle_beta   90.00
_cell.angle_gamma   90.00
#
_symmetry.space_group_name_H-M   'P 1'
#
loop_
_entity.id
_entity.type
_entity.pdbx_description
1 polymer ?
#
loop_
_entity_poly.entity_id
_entity_poly.type
_entity_poly.pdbx_seq_one_letter_code
_entity_poly.pdbx_strand_id
1 'polypeptide(L)'
;MNKLFNKKINSLLKLEDTFNSISTFIDESLKEFKDDVNYEEVKELILDIYNITKTLEYIDSKKEENSILENTLSMYEYDFQDEQIEVFKELIKYDKSCIMNDKRVFYRLTILLEKIFSHLEALNNLSELEQIDCAIQRGIAKTKHPKVIEAITPKIKTLKDYQLINNTPSSQTALNIYNEFNSNPLEISAMYYVLNYIDKDTFLEKNKEKIDTLYNQRNFLNSASKLEDTQIFRSCQISSFILYKKGVLADITLNLNKHIPYTTLAKCINNLLNSFFDYMFNSNLSKKHIEKQVQTRDFFNGLEILEYRTKSNYKKHPIFENI
;
A
#
# COMPACT_ATOMS: atom_id res chain seq x y z
N MET A 1 0.28 5.91 28.62
CA MET A 1 -0.56 5.83 27.41
C MET A 1 -2.03 5.44 27.66
N ASN A 2 -2.37 4.47 28.52
CA ASN A 2 -3.75 3.95 28.62
C ASN A 2 -4.84 4.83 29.31
N LYS A 3 -4.51 5.73 30.24
CA LYS A 3 -5.56 6.49 30.98
C LYS A 3 -6.14 7.67 30.21
N LEU A 4 -5.33 8.37 29.40
CA LEU A 4 -5.80 9.50 28.59
C LEU A 4 -6.66 9.02 27.42
N PHE A 5 -6.22 7.94 26.77
CA PHE A 5 -6.93 7.31 25.65
C PHE A 5 -8.31 6.77 26.08
N ASN A 6 -8.38 6.05 27.21
CA ASN A 6 -9.64 5.55 27.75
C ASN A 6 -10.59 6.67 28.23
N LYS A 7 -10.05 7.78 28.75
CA LYS A 7 -10.87 8.93 29.17
C LYS A 7 -11.45 9.68 27.96
N LYS A 8 -10.68 9.78 26.86
CA LYS A 8 -11.13 10.37 25.58
C LYS A 8 -12.17 9.50 24.86
N ILE A 9 -11.97 8.19 24.80
CA ILE A 9 -12.97 7.26 24.23
C ILE A 9 -14.30 7.37 25.00
N ASN A 10 -14.24 7.41 26.33
CA ASN A 10 -15.45 7.51 27.16
C ASN A 10 -16.19 8.86 27.04
N SER A 11 -15.52 9.96 26.63
CA SER A 11 -16.20 11.22 26.31
C SER A 11 -16.81 11.21 24.91
N LEU A 12 -16.16 10.55 23.95
CA LEU A 12 -16.63 10.42 22.57
C LEU A 12 -17.82 9.45 22.45
N LEU A 13 -17.90 8.43 23.32
CA LEU A 13 -19.05 7.52 23.41
C LEU A 13 -20.32 8.17 24.01
N LYS A 14 -20.23 9.42 24.49
CA LYS A 14 -21.39 10.19 25.00
C LYS A 14 -22.05 11.06 23.95
N LEU A 15 -21.45 11.20 22.77
CA LEU A 15 -22.07 11.86 21.62
C LEU A 15 -22.98 10.84 20.94
N GLU A 16 -24.26 11.17 20.74
CA GLU A 16 -25.24 10.30 20.08
C GLU A 16 -24.91 10.06 18.59
N ASP A 17 -24.01 10.85 18.01
CA ASP A 17 -23.59 10.76 16.62
C ASP A 17 -22.14 10.27 16.49
N THR A 18 -21.98 9.03 16.01
CA THR A 18 -20.68 8.39 15.77
C THR A 18 -19.82 9.16 14.76
N PHE A 19 -20.43 9.87 13.80
CA PHE A 19 -19.70 10.72 12.85
C PHE A 19 -19.00 11.88 13.56
N ASN A 20 -19.74 12.61 14.40
CA ASN A 20 -19.20 13.73 15.15
C ASN A 20 -18.10 13.27 16.12
N SER A 21 -18.23 12.09 16.73
CA SER A 21 -17.19 11.50 17.57
C SER A 21 -15.90 11.21 16.79
N ILE A 22 -16.01 10.62 15.60
CA ILE A 22 -14.85 10.31 14.76
C ILE A 22 -14.21 11.60 14.23
N SER A 23 -15.00 12.54 13.72
CA SER A 23 -14.50 13.84 13.27
C SER A 23 -13.77 14.58 14.40
N THR A 24 -14.35 14.63 15.60
CA THR A 24 -13.73 15.28 16.77
C THR A 24 -12.43 14.57 17.18
N PHE A 25 -12.41 13.23 17.13
CA PHE A 25 -11.20 12.47 17.43
C PHE A 25 -10.07 12.77 16.43
N ILE A 26 -10.39 12.83 15.14
CA ILE A 26 -9.45 13.16 14.08
C ILE A 26 -8.93 14.59 14.29
N ASP A 27 -9.82 15.56 14.49
CA ASP A 27 -9.47 16.95 14.76
C ASP A 27 -8.51 17.09 15.94
N GLU A 28 -8.86 16.47 17.08
CA GLU A 28 -8.02 16.54 18.27
C GLU A 28 -6.66 15.84 18.10
N SER A 29 -6.60 14.77 17.30
CA SER A 29 -5.36 14.01 17.06
C SER A 29 -4.46 14.69 16.06
N LEU A 30 -5.02 15.39 15.06
CA LEU A 30 -4.23 16.07 14.03
C LEU A 30 -3.79 17.48 14.45
N LYS A 31 -4.46 18.09 15.43
CA LYS A 31 -4.19 19.47 15.88
C LYS A 31 -2.75 19.71 16.33
N GLU A 32 -2.06 18.69 16.84
CA GLU A 32 -0.65 18.81 17.22
C GLU A 32 0.29 19.02 16.02
N PHE A 33 -0.15 18.63 14.81
CA PHE A 33 0.60 18.75 13.56
C PHE A 33 0.19 19.96 12.71
N LYS A 34 -0.69 20.83 13.22
CA LYS A 34 -1.23 22.00 12.48
C LYS A 34 -0.14 22.93 11.92
N ASP A 35 1.03 22.93 12.55
CA ASP A 35 2.15 23.78 12.17
C ASP A 35 3.07 23.07 11.18
N ASP A 36 2.86 21.80 10.84
CA ASP A 36 3.72 21.02 9.94
C ASP A 36 2.99 20.50 8.69
N VAL A 37 1.67 20.24 8.78
CA VAL A 37 0.84 19.72 7.68
C VAL A 37 -0.50 20.46 7.59
N ASN A 38 -1.07 20.51 6.38
CA ASN A 38 -2.46 20.87 6.15
C ASN A 38 -3.38 19.76 6.67
N TYR A 39 -3.73 19.83 7.95
CA TYR A 39 -4.50 18.75 8.58
C TYR A 39 -5.94 18.64 8.09
N GLU A 40 -6.52 19.70 7.49
CA GLU A 40 -7.87 19.64 6.93
C GLU A 40 -7.92 18.70 5.72
N GLU A 41 -6.91 18.72 4.84
CA GLU A 41 -6.79 17.77 3.72
C GLU A 41 -6.63 16.32 4.23
N VAL A 42 -5.81 16.11 5.26
CA VAL A 42 -5.63 14.78 5.88
C VAL A 42 -6.94 14.30 6.52
N LYS A 43 -7.69 15.20 7.14
CA LYS A 43 -9.00 14.90 7.74
C LYS A 43 -10.02 14.52 6.68
N GLU A 44 -10.12 15.27 5.59
CA GLU A 44 -11.02 14.97 4.47
C GLU A 44 -10.76 13.55 3.94
N LEU A 45 -9.49 13.19 3.72
CA LEU A 45 -9.12 11.84 3.29
C LEU A 45 -9.60 10.74 4.25
N ILE A 46 -9.43 10.93 5.57
CA ILE A 46 -9.87 9.95 6.57
C ILE A 46 -11.40 9.85 6.62
N LEU A 47 -12.09 11.00 6.53
CA LEU A 47 -13.55 11.05 6.55
C LEU A 47 -14.17 10.45 5.29
N ASP A 48 -13.53 10.58 4.12
CA ASP A 48 -13.97 9.94 2.88
C ASP A 48 -13.96 8.42 2.99
N ILE A 49 -12.88 7.84 3.54
CA ILE A 49 -12.81 6.40 3.81
C ILE A 49 -13.94 5.99 4.76
N TYR A 50 -14.18 6.77 5.81
CA TYR A 50 -15.27 6.50 6.75
C TYR A 50 -16.64 6.53 6.07
N ASN A 51 -16.89 7.53 5.21
CA ASN A 51 -18.13 7.66 4.47
C ASN A 51 -18.37 6.47 3.53
N ILE A 52 -17.34 6.01 2.81
CA ILE A 52 -17.42 4.80 1.99
C ILE A 52 -17.83 3.59 2.85
N THR A 53 -17.17 3.40 4.00
CA THR A 53 -17.47 2.25 4.88
C THR A 53 -18.88 2.25 5.46
N LYS A 54 -19.50 3.43 5.64
CA LYS A 54 -20.90 3.53 6.09
C LYS A 54 -21.92 3.02 5.09
N THR A 55 -21.59 3.07 3.80
CA THR A 55 -22.49 2.67 2.72
C THR A 55 -22.36 1.17 2.37
N LEU A 56 -21.55 0.43 3.13
CA LEU A 56 -21.30 -0.98 2.87
C LEU A 56 -22.54 -1.84 3.12
N GLU A 57 -22.99 -2.53 2.07
CA GLU A 57 -24.17 -3.37 2.11
C GLU A 57 -24.01 -4.66 1.29
N TYR A 58 -24.79 -5.68 1.67
CA TYR A 58 -24.91 -6.88 0.86
C TYR A 58 -25.86 -6.64 -0.31
N ILE A 59 -25.60 -7.33 -1.41
CA ILE A 59 -26.48 -7.31 -2.57
C ILE A 59 -27.37 -8.54 -2.53
N ASP A 60 -28.68 -8.30 -2.62
CA ASP A 60 -29.69 -9.35 -2.50
C ASP A 60 -30.27 -9.76 -3.87
N SER A 61 -30.06 -8.96 -4.93
CA SER A 61 -30.62 -9.21 -6.25
C SER A 61 -29.59 -9.34 -7.38
N LYS A 62 -29.74 -10.36 -8.23
CA LYS A 62 -28.88 -10.56 -9.43
C LYS A 62 -28.91 -9.38 -10.40
N LYS A 63 -30.04 -8.67 -10.48
CA LYS A 63 -30.17 -7.50 -11.37
C LYS A 63 -29.29 -6.36 -10.87
N GLU A 64 -29.23 -6.14 -9.56
CA GLU A 64 -28.30 -5.17 -8.98
C GLU A 64 -26.84 -5.62 -9.13
N GLU A 65 -26.54 -6.91 -8.95
CA GLU A 65 -25.17 -7.43 -9.11
C GLU A 65 -24.56 -7.04 -10.46
N ASN A 66 -25.30 -7.23 -11.56
CA ASN A 66 -24.80 -6.89 -12.89
C ASN A 66 -24.58 -5.38 -13.07
N SER A 67 -25.54 -4.56 -12.62
CA SER A 67 -25.41 -3.09 -12.73
C SER A 67 -24.26 -2.55 -11.89
N ILE A 68 -24.05 -3.10 -10.68
CA ILE A 68 -22.94 -2.71 -9.79
C ILE A 68 -21.61 -3.19 -10.36
N LEU A 69 -21.57 -4.37 -10.99
CA LEU A 69 -20.38 -4.87 -11.68
C LEU A 69 -20.02 -3.94 -12.85
N GLU A 70 -20.98 -3.60 -13.71
CA GLU A 70 -20.77 -2.64 -14.81
C GLU A 70 -20.24 -1.29 -14.30
N ASN A 71 -20.84 -0.75 -13.23
CA ASN A 71 -20.35 0.47 -12.60
C ASN A 71 -18.90 0.33 -12.11
N THR A 72 -18.58 -0.78 -11.45
CA THR A 72 -17.23 -1.06 -10.90
C THR A 72 -16.20 -1.13 -12.03
N LEU A 73 -16.50 -1.87 -13.11
CA LEU A 73 -15.60 -2.00 -14.25
C LEU A 73 -15.44 -0.68 -15.01
N SER A 74 -16.50 0.13 -15.09
CA SER A 74 -16.47 1.46 -15.75
C SER A 74 -15.54 2.48 -15.08
N MET A 75 -15.02 2.19 -13.88
CA MET A 75 -14.02 3.03 -13.21
C MET A 75 -12.63 2.93 -13.84
N TYR A 76 -12.40 1.93 -14.69
CA TYR A 76 -11.10 1.65 -15.30
C TYR A 76 -11.21 1.81 -16.82
N GLU A 77 -10.24 2.52 -17.41
CA GLU A 77 -10.10 2.65 -18.86
C GLU A 77 -9.48 1.36 -19.44
N TYR A 78 -10.18 0.22 -19.30
CA TYR A 78 -9.70 -1.10 -19.71
C TYR A 78 -10.83 -1.96 -20.26
N ASP A 79 -10.59 -2.56 -21.43
CA ASP A 79 -11.52 -3.50 -22.06
C ASP A 79 -11.36 -4.90 -21.47
N PHE A 80 -12.19 -5.21 -20.48
CA PHE A 80 -12.17 -6.50 -19.80
C PHE A 80 -12.60 -7.65 -20.72
N GLN A 81 -11.82 -8.72 -20.71
CA GLN A 81 -12.10 -9.94 -21.48
C GLN A 81 -13.22 -10.76 -20.83
N ASP A 82 -13.99 -11.51 -21.63
CA ASP A 82 -15.08 -12.36 -21.14
C ASP A 82 -14.65 -13.30 -20.01
N GLU A 83 -13.46 -13.88 -20.10
CA GLU A 83 -12.91 -14.76 -19.06
C GLU A 83 -12.66 -14.03 -17.73
N GLN A 84 -12.28 -12.75 -17.76
CA GLN A 84 -12.08 -11.93 -16.58
C GLN A 84 -13.44 -11.59 -15.96
N ILE A 85 -14.42 -11.21 -16.79
CA ILE A 85 -15.80 -10.93 -16.38
C ILE A 85 -16.41 -12.13 -15.66
N GLU A 86 -16.23 -13.35 -16.19
CA GLU A 86 -16.72 -14.57 -15.54
C GLU A 86 -16.04 -14.83 -14.18
N VAL A 87 -14.75 -14.52 -14.05
CA VAL A 87 -14.07 -14.57 -12.75
C VAL A 87 -14.65 -13.53 -11.78
N PHE A 88 -14.89 -12.30 -12.24
CA PHE A 88 -15.47 -11.25 -11.41
C PHE A 88 -16.86 -11.63 -10.90
N LYS A 89 -17.73 -12.18 -11.76
CA LYS A 89 -19.05 -12.70 -11.37
C LYS A 89 -18.99 -13.75 -10.26
N GLU A 90 -17.90 -14.53 -10.18
CA GLU A 90 -17.71 -15.47 -9.07
C GLU A 90 -17.23 -14.76 -7.79
N LEU A 91 -16.30 -13.81 -7.90
CA LEU A 91 -15.74 -13.10 -6.74
C LEU A 91 -16.76 -12.19 -6.04
N ILE A 92 -17.62 -11.51 -6.79
CA ILE A 92 -18.58 -10.52 -6.25
C ILE A 92 -19.62 -11.15 -5.30
N LYS A 93 -19.84 -12.47 -5.38
CA LYS A 93 -20.73 -13.22 -4.46
C LYS A 93 -20.25 -13.16 -2.99
N TYR A 94 -18.99 -12.79 -2.78
CA TYR A 94 -18.31 -12.72 -1.48
C TYR A 94 -17.87 -11.28 -1.15
N ASP A 95 -18.51 -10.30 -1.78
CA ASP A 95 -18.20 -8.88 -1.67
C ASP A 95 -19.41 -8.11 -1.13
N LYS A 96 -19.18 -6.84 -0.79
CA LYS A 96 -20.21 -5.85 -0.45
C LYS A 96 -20.16 -4.72 -1.47
N SER A 97 -21.30 -4.09 -1.71
CA SER A 97 -21.34 -2.83 -2.44
C SER A 97 -21.11 -1.65 -1.51
N CYS A 98 -20.57 -0.56 -2.04
CA CYS A 98 -20.47 0.74 -1.38
C CYS A 98 -20.70 1.85 -2.42
N ILE A 99 -20.86 3.09 -1.96
CA ILE A 99 -20.94 4.27 -2.82
C ILE A 99 -19.57 4.93 -2.88
N MET A 100 -19.01 5.04 -4.10
CA MET A 100 -17.77 5.75 -4.40
C MET A 100 -18.02 6.63 -5.63
N ASN A 101 -17.67 7.92 -5.55
CA ASN A 101 -17.88 8.88 -6.64
C ASN A 101 -19.32 8.84 -7.21
N ASP A 102 -20.32 8.87 -6.31
CA ASP A 102 -21.75 8.79 -6.63
C ASP A 102 -22.21 7.52 -7.36
N LYS A 103 -21.35 6.50 -7.47
CA LYS A 103 -21.66 5.21 -8.07
C LYS A 103 -21.66 4.10 -7.03
N ARG A 104 -22.60 3.16 -7.16
CA ARG A 104 -22.60 1.93 -6.37
C ARG A 104 -21.65 0.92 -7.01
N VAL A 105 -20.62 0.50 -6.28
CA VAL A 105 -19.51 -0.35 -6.76
C VAL A 105 -19.18 -1.46 -5.76
N PHE A 106 -18.49 -2.50 -6.21
CA PHE A 106 -18.04 -3.61 -5.37
C PHE A 106 -16.73 -3.30 -4.66
N TYR A 107 -16.74 -3.29 -3.32
CA TYR A 107 -15.62 -2.78 -2.52
C TYR A 107 -14.32 -3.59 -2.71
N ARG A 108 -14.34 -4.92 -2.53
CA ARG A 108 -13.13 -5.74 -2.70
C ARG A 108 -12.73 -5.82 -4.18
N LEU A 109 -13.68 -5.85 -5.10
CA LEU A 109 -13.36 -5.87 -6.52
C LEU A 109 -12.64 -4.59 -6.96
N THR A 110 -13.06 -3.40 -6.49
CA THR A 110 -12.34 -2.15 -6.72
C THR A 110 -10.91 -2.24 -6.21
N ILE A 111 -10.71 -2.69 -4.96
CA ILE A 111 -9.36 -2.85 -4.38
C ILE A 111 -8.53 -3.88 -5.17
N LEU A 112 -9.15 -4.97 -5.65
CA LEU A 112 -8.48 -5.99 -6.46
C LEU A 112 -7.94 -5.38 -7.76
N LEU A 113 -8.79 -4.64 -8.47
CA LEU A 113 -8.44 -4.01 -9.74
C LEU A 113 -7.37 -2.93 -9.54
N GLU A 114 -7.52 -2.06 -8.54
CA GLU A 114 -6.47 -1.10 -8.16
C GLU A 114 -5.12 -1.79 -7.93
N LYS A 115 -5.11 -2.91 -7.20
CA LYS A 115 -3.88 -3.68 -6.98
C LYS A 115 -3.34 -4.25 -8.27
N ILE A 116 -4.16 -4.85 -9.13
CA ILE A 116 -3.68 -5.42 -10.40
C ILE A 116 -3.08 -4.32 -11.29
N PHE A 117 -3.79 -3.21 -11.50
CA PHE A 117 -3.30 -2.10 -12.32
C PHE A 117 -2.04 -1.46 -11.75
N SER A 118 -1.95 -1.25 -10.43
CA SER A 118 -0.73 -0.73 -9.79
C SER A 118 0.48 -1.65 -10.02
N HIS A 119 0.28 -2.98 -10.01
CA HIS A 119 1.36 -3.93 -10.28
C HIS A 119 1.73 -3.99 -11.78
N LEU A 120 0.76 -3.85 -12.69
CA LEU A 120 1.03 -3.72 -14.13
C LEU A 120 1.83 -2.45 -14.42
N GLU A 121 1.42 -1.31 -13.84
CA GLU A 121 2.14 -0.04 -13.94
C GLU A 121 3.56 -0.16 -13.37
N ALA A 122 3.73 -0.84 -12.23
CA ALA A 122 5.05 -1.11 -11.67
C ALA A 122 5.93 -1.96 -12.60
N LEU A 123 5.38 -2.96 -13.30
CA LEU A 123 6.13 -3.73 -14.29
C LEU A 123 6.52 -2.89 -15.50
N ASN A 124 5.59 -2.07 -16.01
CA ASN A 124 5.87 -1.16 -17.12
C ASN A 124 6.99 -0.18 -16.73
N ASN A 125 6.84 0.49 -15.60
CA ASN A 125 7.85 1.38 -15.03
C ASN A 125 9.20 0.66 -14.89
N LEU A 126 9.23 -0.57 -14.35
CA LEU A 126 10.46 -1.36 -14.20
C LEU A 126 11.14 -1.63 -15.56
N SER A 127 10.37 -1.88 -16.62
CA SER A 127 10.93 -2.11 -17.97
C SER A 127 11.40 -0.81 -18.64
N GLU A 128 10.75 0.31 -18.35
CA GLU A 128 11.09 1.64 -18.87
C GLU A 128 12.21 2.34 -18.09
N LEU A 129 12.49 1.92 -16.85
CA LEU A 129 13.48 2.50 -15.96
C LEU A 129 14.88 2.64 -16.60
N GLU A 130 15.24 1.76 -17.54
CA GLU A 130 16.51 1.85 -18.28
C GLU A 130 16.52 2.95 -19.36
N GLN A 131 15.35 3.34 -19.85
CA GLN A 131 15.12 4.28 -20.96
C GLN A 131 14.85 5.72 -20.49
N ILE A 132 14.60 5.94 -19.19
CA ILE A 132 14.31 7.26 -18.64
C ILE A 132 15.51 8.22 -18.75
N ASP A 133 15.27 9.45 -19.23
CA ASP A 133 16.28 10.52 -19.39
C ASP A 133 16.80 11.12 -18.09
N CYS A 134 16.10 10.94 -16.97
CA CYS A 134 16.59 11.33 -15.66
C CYS A 134 17.78 10.46 -15.23
N ALA A 135 18.98 11.04 -15.24
CA ALA A 135 20.22 10.38 -14.84
C ALA A 135 20.19 9.77 -13.43
N ILE A 136 19.44 10.40 -12.50
CA ILE A 136 19.27 9.90 -11.13
C ILE A 136 18.45 8.61 -11.13
N GLN A 137 17.29 8.62 -11.80
CA GLN A 137 16.41 7.45 -11.90
C GLN A 137 17.06 6.30 -12.68
N ARG A 138 17.81 6.62 -13.73
CA ARG A 138 18.58 5.63 -14.51
C ARG A 138 19.74 5.03 -13.70
N GLY A 139 20.44 5.84 -12.90
CA GLY A 139 21.49 5.36 -12.00
C GLY A 139 20.94 4.43 -10.94
N ILE A 140 19.81 4.82 -10.36
CA ILE A 140 18.98 4.03 -9.46
C ILE A 140 18.57 2.69 -10.09
N ALA A 141 18.00 2.70 -11.29
CA ALA A 141 17.55 1.50 -12.02
C ALA A 141 18.70 0.51 -12.32
N LYS A 142 19.90 1.05 -12.57
CA LYS A 142 21.11 0.26 -12.83
C LYS A 142 21.78 -0.25 -11.56
N THR A 143 21.27 0.11 -10.38
CA THR A 143 21.85 -0.33 -9.11
C THR A 143 21.50 -1.80 -8.89
N LYS A 144 22.50 -2.69 -8.99
CA LYS A 144 22.31 -4.14 -8.88
C LYS A 144 22.57 -4.68 -7.47
N HIS A 145 22.47 -3.84 -6.43
CA HIS A 145 22.80 -4.29 -5.09
C HIS A 145 21.76 -5.32 -4.59
N PRO A 146 22.19 -6.50 -4.11
CA PRO A 146 21.29 -7.49 -3.52
C PRO A 146 20.66 -6.99 -2.21
N LYS A 147 21.24 -5.97 -1.56
CA LYS A 147 20.77 -5.38 -0.31
C LYS A 147 20.96 -3.86 -0.31
N VAL A 148 19.98 -3.13 0.21
CA VAL A 148 20.02 -1.65 0.34
C VAL A 148 21.26 -1.15 1.09
N ILE A 149 21.73 -1.89 2.12
CA ILE A 149 22.93 -1.53 2.90
C ILE A 149 24.19 -1.38 2.03
N GLU A 150 24.31 -2.21 0.99
CA GLU A 150 25.45 -2.16 0.08
C GLU A 150 25.41 -0.92 -0.82
N ALA A 151 24.21 -0.39 -1.10
CA ALA A 151 24.01 0.86 -1.85
C ALA A 151 24.26 2.11 -0.99
N ILE A 152 23.85 2.12 0.28
CA ILE A 152 23.96 3.30 1.15
C ILE A 152 25.37 3.53 1.68
N THR A 153 26.16 2.47 1.88
CA THR A 153 27.51 2.55 2.45
C THR A 153 28.43 3.53 1.68
N PRO A 154 28.56 3.44 0.34
CA PRO A 154 29.36 4.42 -0.41
C PRO A 154 28.76 5.83 -0.36
N LYS A 155 27.42 5.95 -0.35
CA LYS A 155 26.72 7.25 -0.25
C LYS A 155 26.99 7.96 1.07
N ILE A 156 27.01 7.23 2.19
CA ILE A 156 27.36 7.76 3.52
C ILE A 156 28.76 8.39 3.47
N LYS A 157 29.73 7.70 2.84
CA LYS A 157 31.08 8.23 2.68
C LYS A 157 31.08 9.50 1.82
N THR A 158 30.43 9.48 0.66
CA THR A 158 30.34 10.66 -0.22
C THR A 158 29.69 11.85 0.47
N LEU A 159 28.64 11.65 1.26
CA LEU A 159 27.98 12.73 2.01
C LEU A 159 28.89 13.29 3.11
N LYS A 160 29.62 12.43 3.84
CA LYS A 160 30.61 12.89 4.83
C LYS A 160 31.70 13.72 4.17
N ASP A 161 32.23 13.27 3.04
CA ASP A 161 33.26 14.01 2.28
C ASP A 161 32.70 15.35 1.77
N TYR A 162 31.46 15.38 1.27
CA TYR A 162 30.78 16.61 0.84
C TYR A 162 30.60 17.60 1.99
N GLN A 163 30.20 17.16 3.18
CA GLN A 163 29.99 18.03 4.34
C GLN A 163 31.28 18.69 4.85
N LEU A 164 32.45 18.13 4.55
CA LEU A 164 33.74 18.78 4.84
C LEU A 164 33.96 20.04 3.97
N ILE A 165 33.30 20.11 2.81
CA ILE A 165 33.44 21.19 1.82
C ILE A 165 32.24 22.13 1.88
N ASN A 166 31.03 21.59 1.98
CA ASN A 166 29.79 22.34 2.03
C ASN A 166 28.74 21.64 2.90
N ASN A 167 28.52 22.17 4.11
CA ASN A 167 27.55 21.61 5.05
C ASN A 167 26.17 22.24 4.84
N THR A 168 25.24 21.48 4.27
CA THR A 168 23.85 21.92 4.01
C THR A 168 22.84 21.13 4.85
N PRO A 169 21.69 21.72 5.24
CA PRO A 169 20.64 21.02 5.98
C PRO A 169 20.15 19.73 5.29
N SER A 170 20.00 19.76 3.97
CA SER A 170 19.66 18.59 3.14
C SER A 170 20.73 17.49 3.21
N SER A 171 22.02 17.82 3.10
CA SER A 171 23.11 16.83 3.23
C SER A 171 23.15 16.18 4.63
N GLN A 172 22.90 16.95 5.69
CA GLN A 172 22.84 16.44 7.06
C GLN A 172 21.64 15.52 7.25
N THR A 173 20.48 15.92 6.72
CA THR A 173 19.24 15.12 6.79
C THR A 173 19.42 13.79 6.06
N ALA A 174 19.98 13.81 4.84
CA ALA A 174 20.25 12.59 4.08
C ALA A 174 21.24 11.66 4.81
N LEU A 175 22.29 12.21 5.42
CA LEU A 175 23.26 11.42 6.17
C LEU A 175 22.64 10.78 7.41
N ASN A 176 21.81 11.51 8.16
CA ASN A 176 21.11 10.99 9.33
C ASN A 176 20.21 9.82 8.94
N ILE A 177 19.40 9.99 7.88
CA ILE A 177 18.54 8.95 7.33
C ILE A 177 19.31 7.67 7.01
N TYR A 178 20.44 7.78 6.28
CA TYR A 178 21.21 6.60 5.91
C TYR A 178 21.89 5.91 7.09
N ASN A 179 22.36 6.68 8.07
CA ASN A 179 22.93 6.12 9.29
C ASN A 179 21.85 5.38 10.10
N GLU A 180 20.65 5.96 10.24
CA GLU A 180 19.51 5.30 10.90
C GLU A 180 19.06 4.06 10.15
N PHE A 181 18.99 4.10 8.82
CA PHE A 181 18.65 2.91 8.02
C PHE A 181 19.67 1.78 8.22
N ASN A 182 20.97 2.11 8.39
CA ASN A 182 22.00 1.11 8.64
C ASN A 182 21.83 0.44 10.01
N SER A 183 21.27 1.14 10.99
CA SER A 183 20.98 0.60 12.33
C SER A 183 19.64 -0.12 12.40
N ASN A 184 18.58 0.47 11.83
CA ASN A 184 17.18 0.04 11.96
C ASN A 184 16.44 0.06 10.59
N PRO A 185 16.84 -0.78 9.62
CA PRO A 185 16.30 -0.71 8.26
C PRO A 185 14.78 -0.94 8.21
N LEU A 186 14.24 -1.82 9.08
CA LEU A 186 12.82 -2.11 9.12
C LEU A 186 11.97 -0.95 9.64
N GLU A 187 12.50 -0.19 10.60
CA GLU A 187 11.81 0.97 11.16
C GLU A 187 11.75 2.09 10.12
N ILE A 188 12.88 2.37 9.46
CA ILE A 188 12.93 3.38 8.41
C ILE A 188 12.06 3.01 7.21
N SER A 189 12.07 1.74 6.78
CA SER A 189 11.12 1.26 5.75
C SER A 189 9.66 1.42 6.17
N ALA A 190 9.31 1.17 7.44
CA ALA A 190 7.96 1.37 7.96
C ALA A 190 7.57 2.85 8.04
N MET A 191 8.49 3.74 8.41
CA MET A 191 8.25 5.18 8.37
C MET A 191 7.99 5.67 6.93
N TYR A 192 8.76 5.16 5.98
CA TYR A 192 8.57 5.48 4.57
C TYR A 192 7.29 4.95 3.96
N TYR A 193 6.81 3.80 4.44
CA TYR A 193 5.49 3.31 4.09
C TYR A 193 4.41 4.34 4.40
N VAL A 194 4.46 4.99 5.57
CA VAL A 194 3.48 6.01 5.95
C VAL A 194 3.54 7.23 5.03
N LEU A 195 4.72 7.60 4.52
CA LEU A 195 4.87 8.70 3.55
C LEU A 195 4.26 8.42 2.18
N ASN A 196 3.83 7.19 1.89
CA ASN A 196 3.07 6.91 0.67
C ASN A 196 1.62 7.40 0.76
N TYR A 197 1.12 7.67 1.97
CA TYR A 197 -0.27 8.08 2.23
C TYR A 197 -0.43 9.58 2.51
N ILE A 198 0.68 10.31 2.57
CA ILE A 198 0.70 11.74 2.80
C ILE A 198 1.37 12.35 1.58
N ASP A 199 0.69 13.23 0.85
CA ASP A 199 1.33 13.94 -0.26
C ASP A 199 2.38 14.92 0.30
N LYS A 200 3.53 15.04 -0.37
CA LYS A 200 4.54 16.04 -0.01
C LYS A 200 3.96 17.46 -0.02
N ASP A 201 2.93 17.69 -0.85
CA ASP A 201 2.30 19.00 -0.99
C ASP A 201 1.38 19.34 0.20
N THR A 202 1.03 18.35 1.04
CA THR A 202 0.33 18.60 2.31
C THR A 202 1.21 19.26 3.37
N PHE A 203 2.55 19.23 3.21
CA PHE A 203 3.47 19.82 4.19
C PHE A 203 3.64 21.33 3.97
N LEU A 204 3.71 22.09 5.07
CA LEU A 204 3.87 23.55 5.00
C LEU A 204 5.26 23.98 4.46
N GLU A 205 5.32 25.11 3.75
CA GLU A 205 6.51 25.58 3.01
C GLU A 205 7.80 25.63 3.83
N LYS A 206 7.71 25.96 5.13
CA LYS A 206 8.88 26.04 6.02
C LYS A 206 9.65 24.72 6.15
N ASN A 207 9.02 23.59 5.81
CA ASN A 207 9.61 22.25 5.89
C ASN A 207 10.01 21.69 4.51
N LYS A 208 9.80 22.43 3.42
CA LYS A 208 9.85 21.89 2.05
C LYS A 208 11.20 21.25 1.68
N GLU A 209 12.33 21.88 1.96
CA GLU A 209 13.66 21.29 1.65
C GLU A 209 13.89 19.95 2.39
N LYS A 210 13.46 19.86 3.66
CA LYS A 210 13.60 18.65 4.47
C LYS A 210 12.68 17.55 3.96
N ILE A 211 11.45 17.89 3.59
CA ILE A 211 10.47 16.97 3.02
C ILE A 211 10.93 16.48 1.65
N ASP A 212 11.39 17.37 0.77
CA ASP A 212 11.95 16.99 -0.53
C ASP A 212 13.15 16.04 -0.36
N THR A 213 14.03 16.34 0.60
CA THR A 213 15.16 15.45 0.93
C THR A 213 14.68 14.07 1.40
N LEU A 214 13.65 14.03 2.25
CA LEU A 214 13.06 12.80 2.78
C LEU A 214 12.42 11.94 1.67
N TYR A 215 11.63 12.53 0.78
CA TYR A 215 11.02 11.83 -0.36
C TYR A 215 12.08 11.35 -1.36
N ASN A 216 13.13 12.14 -1.61
CA ASN A 216 14.25 11.72 -2.44
C ASN A 216 14.98 10.52 -1.83
N GLN A 217 15.20 10.51 -0.52
CA GLN A 217 15.83 9.36 0.16
C GLN A 217 14.94 8.14 0.17
N ARG A 218 13.64 8.30 0.41
CA ARG A 218 12.65 7.23 0.27
C ARG A 218 12.75 6.58 -1.10
N ASN A 219 12.70 7.38 -2.17
CA ASN A 219 12.76 6.88 -3.54
C ASN A 219 14.08 6.15 -3.80
N PHE A 220 15.20 6.70 -3.35
CA PHE A 220 16.50 6.04 -3.47
C PHE A 220 16.52 4.68 -2.74
N LEU A 221 16.11 4.63 -1.48
CA LEU A 221 16.14 3.42 -0.66
C LEU A 221 15.21 2.33 -1.19
N ASN A 222 14.00 2.69 -1.63
CA ASN A 222 13.05 1.78 -2.29
C ASN A 222 13.61 1.17 -3.58
N SER A 223 14.50 1.90 -4.24
CA SER A 223 15.07 1.51 -5.53
C SER A 223 16.48 0.92 -5.44
N ALA A 224 17.05 0.90 -4.24
CA ALA A 224 18.43 0.51 -4.00
C ALA A 224 18.65 -1.01 -3.96
N SER A 225 17.57 -1.79 -3.86
CA SER A 225 17.61 -3.24 -3.94
C SER A 225 17.22 -3.71 -5.34
N LYS A 226 17.86 -4.78 -5.82
CA LYS A 226 17.46 -5.40 -7.09
C LYS A 226 16.06 -6.02 -6.94
N LEU A 227 15.07 -5.36 -7.55
CA LEU A 227 13.73 -5.91 -7.74
C LEU A 227 13.66 -6.68 -9.05
N GLU A 228 13.03 -7.86 -9.01
CA GLU A 228 12.79 -8.66 -10.20
C GLU A 228 11.30 -8.61 -10.55
N ASP A 229 10.99 -8.61 -11.84
CA ASP A 229 9.65 -8.67 -12.41
C ASP A 229 8.79 -9.79 -11.76
N THR A 230 9.38 -10.98 -11.57
CA THR A 230 8.73 -12.12 -10.90
C THR A 230 8.33 -11.83 -9.45
N GLN A 231 9.01 -10.89 -8.78
CA GLN A 231 8.69 -10.48 -7.42
C GLN A 231 7.49 -9.53 -7.39
N ILE A 232 7.39 -8.61 -8.36
CA ILE A 232 6.20 -7.76 -8.55
C ILE A 232 4.99 -8.63 -8.87
N PHE A 233 5.11 -9.55 -9.84
CA PHE A 233 4.03 -10.47 -10.18
C PHE A 233 3.57 -11.32 -8.98
N ARG A 234 4.51 -11.92 -8.23
CA ARG A 234 4.19 -12.69 -7.01
C ARG A 234 3.53 -11.83 -5.94
N SER A 235 3.92 -10.57 -5.80
CA SER A 235 3.25 -9.63 -4.89
C SER A 235 1.80 -9.40 -5.30
N CYS A 236 1.52 -9.22 -6.59
CA CYS A 236 0.15 -9.08 -7.11
C CYS A 236 -0.68 -10.32 -6.79
N GLN A 237 -0.08 -11.50 -7.00
CA GLN A 237 -0.65 -12.80 -6.69
C GLN A 237 -1.00 -12.95 -5.19
N ILE A 238 -0.08 -12.59 -4.30
CA ILE A 238 -0.28 -12.63 -2.86
C ILE A 238 -1.37 -11.63 -2.43
N SER A 239 -1.30 -10.39 -2.91
CA SER A 239 -2.25 -9.31 -2.58
C SER A 239 -3.67 -9.68 -2.97
N SER A 240 -3.86 -10.10 -4.22
CA SER A 240 -5.16 -10.52 -4.78
C SER A 240 -5.76 -11.68 -3.98
N PHE A 241 -4.92 -12.62 -3.55
CA PHE A 241 -5.36 -13.76 -2.76
C PHE A 241 -5.73 -13.39 -1.32
N ILE A 242 -4.90 -12.60 -0.62
CA ILE A 242 -5.16 -12.16 0.76
C ILE A 242 -6.46 -11.36 0.84
N LEU A 243 -6.73 -10.54 -0.18
CA LEU A 243 -7.90 -9.68 -0.22
C LEU A 243 -9.20 -10.46 -0.04
N TYR A 244 -9.29 -11.71 -0.53
CA TYR A 244 -10.45 -12.61 -0.44
C TYR A 244 -10.30 -13.74 0.59
N LYS A 245 -9.19 -13.78 1.33
CA LYS A 245 -8.88 -14.87 2.28
C LYS A 245 -9.71 -14.73 3.56
N LYS A 246 -10.31 -15.85 3.99
CA LYS A 246 -11.04 -15.94 5.25
C LYS A 246 -10.19 -15.50 6.47
N GLY A 247 -10.78 -14.68 7.33
CA GLY A 247 -10.25 -14.39 8.67
C GLY A 247 -9.10 -13.39 8.70
N VAL A 248 -8.97 -12.59 7.64
CA VAL A 248 -8.13 -11.40 7.62
C VAL A 248 -8.85 -10.22 8.28
N LEU A 249 -8.10 -9.18 8.68
CA LEU A 249 -8.68 -7.99 9.32
C LEU A 249 -9.83 -7.39 8.50
N ALA A 250 -9.68 -7.33 7.17
CA ALA A 250 -10.73 -6.84 6.28
C ALA A 250 -12.05 -7.63 6.41
N ASP A 251 -12.02 -8.96 6.52
CA ASP A 251 -13.25 -9.76 6.73
C ASP A 251 -13.94 -9.38 8.04
N ILE A 252 -13.16 -9.16 9.10
CA ILE A 252 -13.67 -8.80 10.44
C ILE A 252 -14.27 -7.40 10.40
N THR A 253 -13.53 -6.42 9.86
CA THR A 253 -13.95 -5.02 9.81
C THR A 253 -15.15 -4.82 8.89
N LEU A 254 -15.21 -5.52 7.76
CA LEU A 254 -16.32 -5.44 6.82
C LEU A 254 -17.50 -6.33 7.22
N ASN A 255 -17.41 -7.09 8.32
CA ASN A 255 -18.43 -8.06 8.76
C ASN A 255 -18.86 -8.99 7.62
N LEU A 256 -17.88 -9.63 6.97
CA LEU A 256 -18.10 -10.53 5.84
C LEU A 256 -18.41 -11.95 6.32
N ASN A 257 -19.68 -12.35 6.17
CA ASN A 257 -20.19 -13.65 6.63
C ASN A 257 -20.12 -14.76 5.57
N LYS A 258 -19.86 -14.40 4.31
CA LYS A 258 -19.70 -15.34 3.19
C LYS A 258 -18.23 -15.41 2.81
N HIS A 259 -17.70 -16.62 2.66
CA HIS A 259 -16.29 -16.82 2.29
C HIS A 259 -16.17 -17.77 1.09
N ILE A 260 -15.30 -17.39 0.17
CA ILE A 260 -14.98 -18.20 -0.99
C ILE A 260 -14.15 -19.43 -0.58
N PRO A 261 -14.49 -20.65 -1.05
CA PRO A 261 -13.65 -21.81 -0.83
C PRO A 261 -12.25 -21.57 -1.39
N TYR A 262 -11.23 -21.90 -0.61
CA TYR A 262 -9.83 -21.65 -0.94
C TYR A 262 -9.36 -22.20 -2.29
N THR A 263 -9.86 -23.38 -2.70
CA THR A 263 -9.57 -23.96 -4.01
C THR A 263 -10.19 -23.14 -5.14
N THR A 264 -11.42 -22.65 -4.95
CA THR A 264 -12.10 -21.77 -5.90
C THR A 264 -11.38 -20.43 -5.98
N LEU A 265 -11.02 -19.84 -4.84
CA LEU A 265 -10.27 -18.57 -4.81
C LEU A 265 -8.94 -18.68 -5.55
N ALA A 266 -8.15 -19.72 -5.27
CA ALA A 266 -6.88 -19.93 -5.95
C ALA A 266 -7.08 -20.05 -7.47
N LYS A 267 -8.12 -20.76 -7.92
CA LYS A 267 -8.46 -20.87 -9.34
C LYS A 267 -8.85 -19.52 -9.95
N CYS A 268 -9.73 -18.76 -9.29
CA CYS A 268 -10.14 -17.43 -9.73
C CYS A 268 -8.93 -16.50 -9.88
N ILE A 269 -8.08 -16.40 -8.85
CA ILE A 269 -6.88 -15.54 -8.89
C ILE A 269 -5.89 -16.02 -9.94
N ASN A 270 -5.67 -17.33 -10.10
CA ASN A 270 -4.78 -17.84 -11.14
C ASN A 270 -5.28 -17.48 -12.55
N ASN A 271 -6.57 -17.70 -12.82
CA ASN A 271 -7.18 -17.34 -14.11
C ASN A 271 -7.04 -15.84 -14.38
N LEU A 272 -7.39 -15.03 -13.38
CA LEU A 272 -7.35 -13.58 -13.50
C LEU A 272 -5.94 -13.07 -13.82
N LEU A 273 -4.93 -13.49 -13.05
CA LEU A 273 -3.57 -13.01 -13.24
C LEU A 273 -2.94 -13.54 -14.53
N ASN A 274 -3.27 -14.76 -14.95
CA ASN A 274 -2.78 -15.28 -16.23
C ASN A 274 -3.39 -14.50 -17.42
N SER A 275 -4.62 -13.98 -17.25
CA SER A 275 -5.29 -13.14 -18.24
C SER A 275 -4.72 -11.72 -18.28
N PHE A 276 -4.47 -11.07 -17.14
CA PHE A 276 -3.93 -9.70 -17.11
C PHE A 276 -2.46 -9.58 -17.48
N PHE A 277 -1.66 -10.63 -17.26
CA PHE A 277 -0.20 -10.61 -17.46
C PHE A 277 0.24 -11.41 -18.70
N ASP A 278 -0.69 -11.67 -19.63
CA ASP A 278 -0.46 -12.18 -20.99
C ASP A 278 0.56 -13.32 -21.09
N TYR A 279 0.47 -14.34 -20.23
CA TYR A 279 1.33 -15.52 -20.18
C TYR A 279 2.84 -15.29 -19.92
N MET A 280 3.31 -14.04 -19.78
CA MET A 280 4.70 -13.77 -19.36
C MET A 280 4.98 -14.37 -17.98
N PHE A 281 3.95 -14.39 -17.13
CA PHE A 281 3.98 -14.97 -15.81
C PHE A 281 2.85 -15.98 -15.65
N ASN A 282 3.12 -17.06 -14.91
CA ASN A 282 2.14 -18.09 -14.63
C ASN A 282 1.84 -18.15 -13.13
N SER A 283 0.60 -17.83 -12.77
CA SER A 283 0.11 -17.96 -11.41
C SER A 283 -0.25 -19.41 -11.11
N ASN A 284 0.31 -19.95 -10.02
CA ASN A 284 0.14 -21.34 -9.58
C ASN A 284 -0.25 -21.44 -8.10
N LEU A 285 -1.10 -20.53 -7.62
CA LEU A 285 -1.60 -20.57 -6.24
C LEU A 285 -2.26 -21.92 -5.94
N SER A 286 -2.05 -22.36 -4.70
CA SER A 286 -2.56 -23.63 -4.18
C SER A 286 -2.90 -23.48 -2.70
N LYS A 287 -3.62 -24.45 -2.14
CA LYS A 287 -4.01 -24.43 -0.71
C LYS A 287 -2.81 -24.25 0.24
N LYS A 288 -1.63 -24.77 -0.10
CA LYS A 288 -0.42 -24.64 0.74
C LYS A 288 0.08 -23.19 0.86
N HIS A 289 -0.22 -22.34 -0.12
CA HIS A 289 0.14 -20.93 -0.09
C HIS A 289 -0.68 -20.14 0.95
N ILE A 290 -1.82 -20.68 1.36
CA ILE A 290 -2.82 -20.03 2.23
C ILE A 290 -2.37 -20.02 3.69
N GLU A 291 -1.65 -21.05 4.10
CA GLU A 291 -1.16 -21.22 5.47
C GLU A 291 0.14 -20.45 5.70
N LYS A 292 0.77 -19.96 4.63
CA LYS A 292 1.99 -19.18 4.74
C LYS A 292 1.68 -17.80 5.29
N GLN A 293 2.50 -17.36 6.23
CA GLN A 293 2.53 -15.97 6.65
C GLN A 293 3.12 -15.11 5.53
N VAL A 294 2.67 -13.87 5.46
CA VAL A 294 3.10 -12.89 4.45
C VAL A 294 3.74 -11.72 5.16
N GLN A 295 4.74 -11.14 4.52
CA GLN A 295 5.46 -9.97 5.00
C GLN A 295 5.82 -9.06 3.82
N THR A 296 6.11 -7.81 4.13
CA THR A 296 6.63 -6.85 3.16
C THR A 296 8.08 -7.18 2.80
N ARG A 297 8.33 -7.42 1.52
CA ARG A 297 9.67 -7.60 0.95
C ARG A 297 10.37 -6.27 0.80
N ASP A 298 9.74 -5.34 0.09
CA ASP A 298 10.27 -4.02 -0.23
C ASP A 298 9.14 -3.11 -0.73
N PHE A 299 9.48 -1.90 -1.16
CA PHE A 299 8.59 -0.97 -1.85
C PHE A 299 9.17 -0.59 -3.20
N PHE A 300 8.31 -0.40 -4.20
CA PHE A 300 8.72 0.06 -5.53
C PHE A 300 7.71 1.03 -6.10
N ASN A 301 8.12 2.26 -6.43
CA ASN A 301 7.21 3.31 -6.91
C ASN A 301 5.94 3.48 -6.04
N GLY A 302 6.09 3.42 -4.72
CA GLY A 302 4.96 3.52 -3.77
C GLY A 302 4.15 2.23 -3.62
N LEU A 303 4.36 1.22 -4.47
CA LEU A 303 3.74 -0.09 -4.37
C LEU A 303 4.44 -0.96 -3.33
N GLU A 304 3.65 -1.53 -2.42
CA GLU A 304 4.14 -2.55 -1.49
C GLU A 304 4.37 -3.88 -2.21
N ILE A 305 5.59 -4.41 -2.10
CA ILE A 305 5.95 -5.72 -2.65
C ILE A 305 5.89 -6.76 -1.53
N LEU A 306 4.96 -7.70 -1.64
CA LEU A 306 4.74 -8.77 -0.67
C LEU A 306 5.53 -10.04 -1.01
N GLU A 307 5.91 -10.78 0.02
CA GLU A 307 6.48 -12.12 -0.11
C GLU A 307 5.97 -13.08 0.97
N TYR A 308 6.02 -14.38 0.69
CA TYR A 308 5.80 -15.38 1.72
C TYR A 308 6.97 -15.43 2.70
N ARG A 309 6.65 -15.44 3.99
CA ARG A 309 7.62 -15.62 5.06
C ARG A 309 8.18 -17.04 5.04
N THR A 310 9.48 -17.12 5.19
CA THR A 310 10.29 -18.32 5.34
C THR A 310 11.20 -18.16 6.56
N LYS A 311 11.91 -19.22 6.94
CA LYS A 311 12.90 -19.13 8.03
C LYS A 311 14.06 -18.18 7.70
N SER A 312 14.44 -18.08 6.42
CA SER A 312 15.62 -17.31 5.99
C SER A 312 15.35 -15.83 5.71
N ASN A 313 14.12 -15.47 5.36
CA ASN A 313 13.75 -14.07 5.07
C ASN A 313 12.91 -13.42 6.18
N TYR A 314 12.63 -14.09 7.30
CA TYR A 314 11.77 -13.53 8.34
C TYR A 314 12.26 -12.16 8.84
N LYS A 315 11.37 -11.17 8.77
CA LYS A 315 11.56 -9.84 9.36
C LYS A 315 10.65 -9.70 10.60
N LYS A 316 11.24 -9.46 11.77
CA LYS A 316 10.48 -9.12 12.98
C LYS A 316 10.16 -7.63 12.96
N HIS A 317 8.90 -7.25 13.13
CA HIS A 317 8.54 -5.84 13.19
C HIS A 317 9.19 -5.21 14.44
N PRO A 318 9.81 -4.02 14.35
CA PRO A 318 10.54 -3.41 15.46
C PRO A 318 9.65 -3.16 16.69
N ILE A 319 8.38 -2.80 16.48
CA ILE A 319 7.39 -2.65 17.57
C ILE A 319 7.20 -3.93 18.39
N PHE A 320 7.32 -5.13 17.78
CA PHE A 320 7.15 -6.40 18.47
C PHE A 320 8.47 -6.94 19.06
N GLU A 321 9.59 -6.21 18.96
CA GLU A 321 10.82 -6.56 19.68
C GLU A 321 10.75 -6.25 21.16
N ASN A 322 9.97 -5.23 21.54
CA ASN A 322 9.90 -4.69 22.89
C ASN A 322 8.59 -5.04 23.64
N ILE A 323 7.77 -5.95 23.11
CA ILE A 323 6.54 -6.49 23.74
C ILE A 323 6.78 -7.96 24.09
#